data_AF-A0A933NAC1-F1
#
_entry.id   AF-A0A933NAC1-F1
#
_cell.length_a   1.000
_cell.length_b   1.000
_cell.length_c   1.000
_cell.angle_alpha   90.00
_cell.angle_beta   90.00
_cell.angle_gamma   90.00
#
_symmetry.space_group_name_H-M   'P 1'
#
loop_
_entity.id
_entity.type
_entity.pdbx_description
1 polymer ?
#
loop_
_entity_poly.entity_id
_entity_poly.type
_entity_poly.pdbx_seq_one_letter_code
_entity_poly.pdbx_strand_id
1 'polypeptide(L)'
;MTHPDSIRARLRSSLDSLLRELDAMGVLASRLRAPMGELVEQSSVGRAPELQSCPSCHELGVRGAIVCQYCWTKIRPVQRAHTF
;
A
#
# COMPACT_ATOMS: atom_id res chain seq x y z
N MET A 1 15.98 14.14 5.25
CA MET A 1 14.53 14.35 5.10
C MET A 1 13.85 12.98 5.05
N THR A 2 13.13 12.59 6.09
CA THR A 2 12.32 11.37 6.11
C THR A 2 11.11 11.58 5.20
N HIS A 3 11.05 10.86 4.08
CA HIS A 3 9.95 10.96 3.12
C HIS A 3 8.65 10.47 3.81
N PRO A 4 7.53 11.20 3.78
CA PRO A 4 6.27 10.77 4.41
C PRO A 4 5.81 9.35 4.01
N ASP A 5 6.18 8.91 2.82
CA ASP A 5 5.91 7.57 2.34
C ASP A 5 6.76 6.50 3.03
N SER A 6 7.98 6.84 3.48
CA SER A 6 8.80 5.94 4.30
C SER A 6 8.21 5.71 5.69
N ILE A 7 7.57 6.71 6.29
CA ILE A 7 6.90 6.57 7.60
C ILE A 7 5.65 5.69 7.45
N ARG A 8 4.82 5.95 6.43
CA ARG A 8 3.63 5.13 6.15
C ARG A 8 3.98 3.70 5.75
N ALA A 9 5.05 3.50 4.98
CA ALA A 9 5.54 2.16 4.62
C ALA A 9 5.98 1.37 5.86
N ARG A 10 6.71 2.02 6.78
CA ARG A 10 7.10 1.39 8.06
C ARG A 10 5.88 1.02 8.90
N LEU A 11 4.90 1.92 9.02
CA LEU A 11 3.68 1.66 9.79
C LEU A 11 2.87 0.49 9.20
N ARG A 12 2.73 0.41 7.87
CA ARG A 12 2.14 -0.79 7.20
C ARG A 12 2.85 -2.06 7.61
N SER A 13 4.18 -2.07 7.46
CA SER A 13 4.97 -3.26 7.77
C SER A 13 4.79 -3.69 9.23
N SER A 14 4.71 -2.76 10.17
CA SER A 14 4.46 -3.07 11.58
C SER A 14 3.07 -3.65 11.81
N LEU A 15 2.03 -3.07 11.20
CA LEU A 15 0.66 -3.57 11.30
C LEU A 15 0.51 -4.97 10.67
N ASP A 16 1.10 -5.20 9.50
CA ASP A 16 1.09 -6.51 8.82
C ASP A 16 1.81 -7.59 9.63
N SER A 17 2.86 -7.25 10.38
CA SER A 17 3.51 -8.19 11.31
C SER A 17 2.63 -8.49 12.51
N LEU A 18 2.02 -7.47 13.14
CA LEU A 18 1.11 -7.65 14.27
C LEU A 18 -0.11 -8.51 13.90
N LEU A 19 -0.72 -8.26 12.74
CA LEU A 19 -1.85 -9.07 12.27
C LEU A 19 -1.46 -10.54 12.05
N ARG A 20 -0.25 -10.82 11.54
CA ARG A 20 0.26 -12.19 11.41
C ARG A 20 0.49 -12.87 12.75
N GLU A 21 1.02 -12.14 13.73
CA GLU A 21 1.21 -12.67 15.09
C GLU A 21 -0.12 -12.95 15.78
N LEU A 22 -1.10 -12.04 15.67
CA LEU A 22 -2.45 -12.25 16.18
C LEU A 22 -3.12 -13.47 15.53
N ASP A 23 -2.91 -13.67 14.23
CA ASP A 23 -3.42 -14.85 13.52
C ASP A 23 -2.75 -16.14 13.99
N ALA A 24 -1.44 -16.11 14.24
CA ALA A 24 -0.70 -17.25 14.79
C ALA A 24 -1.13 -17.63 16.22
N MET A 25 -1.58 -16.64 17.02
CA MET A 25 -2.13 -16.88 18.35
C MET A 25 -3.53 -17.51 18.34
N GLY A 26 -4.23 -17.48 17.19
CA GLY A 26 -5.52 -18.13 16.99
C GLY A 26 -6.58 -17.71 18.00
N VAL A 27 -7.20 -18.68 18.67
CA VAL A 27 -8.34 -18.46 19.59
C VAL A 27 -7.97 -17.51 20.74
N LEU A 28 -6.70 -17.50 21.17
CA LEU A 28 -6.19 -16.66 22.26
C LEU A 28 -6.26 -15.16 21.92
N ALA A 29 -6.16 -14.80 20.64
CA ALA A 29 -6.21 -13.42 20.16
C ALA A 29 -7.54 -13.04 19.50
N SER A 30 -8.53 -13.95 19.48
CA SER A 30 -9.82 -13.74 18.79
C SER A 30 -10.53 -12.43 19.14
N ARG A 31 -10.45 -11.99 20.41
CA ARG A 31 -11.05 -10.73 20.89
C ARG A 31 -10.32 -9.47 20.43
N LEU A 32 -9.07 -9.59 19.99
CA LEU A 32 -8.26 -8.47 19.52
C LEU A 32 -8.40 -8.26 18.01
N ARG A 33 -8.93 -9.24 17.27
CA ARG A 33 -8.98 -9.17 15.80
C ARG A 33 -9.85 -8.03 15.29
N ALA A 34 -11.06 -7.89 15.83
CA ALA A 34 -11.99 -6.82 15.46
C ALA A 34 -11.46 -5.40 15.78
N PRO A 35 -11.06 -5.07 17.02
CA PRO A 35 -10.52 -3.74 17.33
C PRO A 35 -9.20 -3.45 16.59
N MET A 36 -8.42 -4.47 16.23
CA MET A 36 -7.22 -4.27 15.40
C MET A 36 -7.56 -3.95 13.94
N GLY A 37 -8.63 -4.55 13.39
CA GLY A 37 -9.18 -4.16 12.09
C GLY A 37 -9.62 -2.70 12.07
N GLU A 38 -10.36 -2.26 13.10
CA GLU A 38 -10.80 -0.87 13.24
C GLU A 38 -9.62 0.10 13.33
N LEU A 39 -8.57 -0.24 14.08
CA LEU A 39 -7.37 0.59 14.21
C LEU A 39 -6.63 0.73 12.87
N VAL A 40 -6.55 -0.34 12.08
CA VAL A 40 -5.98 -0.31 10.73
C VAL A 40 -6.81 0.63 9.83
N GLU A 41 -8.14 0.53 9.86
CA GLU A 41 -9.03 1.40 9.08
C GLU A 41 -8.89 2.89 9.47
N GLN A 42 -8.89 3.18 10.77
CA GLN A 42 -8.77 4.55 11.29
C GLN A 42 -7.41 5.19 11.01
N SER A 43 -6.34 4.39 10.96
CA SER A 43 -4.98 4.90 10.76
C SER A 43 -4.76 5.55 9.38
N SER A 44 -5.73 5.47 8.45
CA SER A 44 -5.58 5.89 7.05
C SER A 44 -4.40 5.21 6.34
N VAL A 45 -3.89 4.13 6.93
CA VAL A 45 -2.89 3.25 6.37
C VAL A 45 -3.64 2.28 5.46
N GLY A 46 -4.20 2.80 4.36
CA GLY A 46 -4.88 1.98 3.36
C GLY A 46 -3.94 0.93 2.77
N ARG A 47 -4.40 0.08 1.84
CA ARG A 47 -3.52 -0.90 1.16
C ARG A 47 -2.27 -0.21 0.59
N ALA A 48 -1.13 -0.90 0.61
CA ALA A 48 0.07 -0.42 -0.07
C ALA A 48 -0.27 -0.12 -1.54
N PRO A 49 0.08 1.08 -2.06
CA PRO A 49 -0.17 1.37 -3.47
C PRO A 49 0.59 0.36 -4.33
N GLU A 50 -0.09 -0.19 -5.33
CA GLU A 50 0.60 -0.99 -6.34
C GLU A 50 1.64 -0.10 -7.04
N LEU A 51 2.84 -0.62 -7.26
CA LEU A 51 3.91 0.09 -7.95
C LEU A 51 3.96 -0.35 -9.41
N GLN A 52 4.27 0.58 -10.31
CA GLN A 52 4.55 0.32 -11.72
C GLN A 52 5.79 1.12 -12.16
N SER A 53 6.59 0.54 -13.05
CA SER A 53 7.70 1.26 -13.68
C SER A 53 7.19 2.26 -14.71
N CYS A 54 7.77 3.45 -14.73
CA CYS A 54 7.52 4.44 -15.78
C CYS A 54 8.00 3.89 -17.14
N PRO A 55 7.18 3.94 -18.21
CA PRO A 55 7.60 3.45 -19.52
C PRO A 55 8.69 4.30 -20.19
N SER A 56 8.94 5.52 -19.70
CA SER A 56 9.92 6.45 -20.29
C SER A 56 11.26 6.45 -19.56
N CYS A 57 11.27 6.40 -18.23
CA CYS A 57 12.51 6.47 -17.43
C CYS A 57 12.72 5.28 -16.50
N HIS A 58 11.82 4.29 -16.53
CA HIS A 58 11.88 3.04 -15.76
C HIS A 58 11.84 3.15 -14.23
N GLU A 59 11.84 4.37 -13.68
CA GLU A 59 11.64 4.62 -12.24
C GLU A 59 10.28 4.11 -11.74
N LEU A 60 10.25 3.63 -10.49
CA LEU A 60 9.05 3.10 -9.85
C LEU A 60 8.15 4.22 -9.34
N GLY A 61 6.87 4.16 -9.69
CA GLY A 61 5.85 5.08 -9.20
C GLY A 61 4.54 4.37 -8.88
N VAL A 62 3.59 5.11 -8.29
CA VAL A 62 2.26 4.57 -7.98
C VAL A 62 1.52 4.17 -9.27
N ARG A 63 0.95 2.97 -9.29
CA ARG A 63 0.11 2.48 -10.37
C ARG A 63 -1.14 3.35 -10.50
N GLY A 64 -1.38 3.83 -11.73
CA GLY A 64 -2.48 4.76 -12.01
C GLY A 64 -2.09 6.25 -11.93
N ALA A 65 -0.84 6.58 -11.59
CA ALA A 65 -0.33 7.94 -11.77
C ALA A 65 -0.44 8.37 -13.25
N ILE A 66 -0.91 9.60 -13.48
CA ILE A 66 -1.06 10.21 -14.82
C ILE A 66 0.22 10.90 -15.30
N VAL A 67 1.16 11.17 -14.40
CA VAL A 67 2.44 11.85 -14.65
C VAL A 67 3.53 11.18 -13.81
N CYS A 68 4.70 10.94 -14.38
CA CYS A 68 5.86 10.46 -13.64
C CYS A 68 6.50 11.60 -12.84
N GLN A 69 6.75 11.42 -11.54
CA GLN A 69 7.41 12.43 -10.71
C GLN A 69 8.90 12.64 -11.03
N TYR A 70 9.53 11.68 -11.71
CA TYR A 70 10.96 11.72 -12.01
C TYR A 70 11.24 12.42 -13.34
N CYS A 71 10.59 11.98 -14.42
CA CYS A 71 10.81 12.50 -15.77
C CYS A 71 9.68 13.41 -16.27
N TRP A 72 8.65 13.66 -15.46
CA TRP A 72 7.50 14.52 -15.77
C TRP A 72 6.69 14.12 -17.01
N THR A 73 6.96 12.94 -17.57
CA THR A 73 6.24 12.43 -18.73
C THR A 73 4.85 11.96 -18.32
N LYS A 74 3.84 12.30 -19.13
CA LYS A 74 2.47 11.79 -18.97
C LYS A 74 2.46 10.27 -19.16
N ILE A 75 2.02 9.56 -18.14
CA ILE A 75 1.86 8.10 -18.18
C ILE A 75 0.44 7.86 -18.68
N ARG A 76 0.29 7.29 -19.90
CA ARG A 76 -1.03 6.92 -20.39
C ARG A 76 -1.61 5.86 -19.44
N PRO A 77 -2.84 6.02 -18.93
CA PRO A 77 -3.45 4.98 -18.12
C PRO A 77 -3.53 3.70 -18.96
N VAL A 78 -2.97 2.61 -18.45
CA VAL A 78 -3.24 1.27 -18.99
C VAL A 78 -4.73 1.07 -18.78
N GLN A 79 -5.51 1.22 -19.86
CA GLN A 79 -6.92 0.89 -19.89
C GLN A 79 -7.01 -0.56 -19.39
N ARG A 80 -7.69 -0.80 -18.26
CA ARG A 80 -8.00 -2.17 -17.82
C ARG A 80 -8.68 -2.85 -19.00
N ALA A 81 -8.09 -3.93 -19.51
CA ALA A 81 -8.73 -4.74 -20.53
C ALA A 81 -10.06 -5.24 -19.96
N HIS A 82 -11.17 -4.64 -20.40
CA HIS A 82 -12.50 -5.18 -20.18
C HIS A 82 -12.54 -6.50 -20.96
N THR A 83 -12.40 -7.60 -20.24
CA THR A 83 -12.72 -8.93 -20.79
C THR A 83 -14.21 -9.10 -20.55
N PHE A 84 -14.99 -9.09 -21.63
CA PHE A 84 -16.41 -9.47 -21.62
C PHE A 84 -16.56 -10.98 -21.49
#